data_AF-A0A353YES8-F1
#
_entry.id   AF-A0A353YES8-F1
#
_cell.length_a   1.000
_cell.length_b   1.000
_cell.length_c   1.000
_cell.angle_alpha   90.00
_cell.angle_beta   90.00
_cell.angle_gamma   90.00
#
_symmetry.space_group_name_H-M   'P 1'
#
loop_
_entity.id
_entity.type
_entity.pdbx_description
1 polymer ?
#
loop_
_entity_poly.entity_id
_entity_poly.type
_entity_poly.pdbx_seq_one_letter_code
_entity_poly.pdbx_strand_id
1 'polypeptide(L)'
;GRVLQMPYGQVDRLCKLVPLNPANPITLPQAIAAEPRLQEARDDEPIVAKLLDIGQRLEGLYRHASTHAAGVVIADRPLIELVPLYRDARAQLPATQFSMKWAEAAGLVKFDFLGLKTLTVIETARELIARKGIGIDPAKLSLDDAVTFELLQRGDTIGVFQLEGQGMRDALRKLKPDRFEDIIAIVALYRPGPMDNIDSYVNRKHGREEIETLHPMIEPILKETYGVIIYQEQVMQIA
;
A
#
# COMPACT_ATOMS: atom_id res chain seq x y z
N GLY A 1 7.87 -21.84 18.86
CA GLY A 1 8.02 -21.27 20.22
C GLY A 1 7.07 -21.93 21.19
N ARG A 2 5.77 -21.60 21.12
CA ARG A 2 4.76 -22.09 22.08
C ARG A 2 4.71 -23.61 22.28
N VAL A 3 4.76 -24.40 21.20
CA VAL A 3 4.75 -25.88 21.28
C VAL A 3 6.00 -26.43 21.98
N LEU A 4 7.14 -25.74 21.84
CA LEU A 4 8.40 -26.08 22.50
C LEU A 4 8.48 -25.53 23.93
N GLN A 5 7.40 -24.96 24.46
CA GLN A 5 7.31 -24.37 25.80
C GLN A 5 8.38 -23.29 26.09
N MET A 6 8.87 -22.62 25.05
CA MET A 6 9.83 -21.52 25.21
C MET A 6 9.15 -20.28 25.82
N PRO A 7 9.82 -19.54 26.72
CA PRO A 7 9.31 -18.28 27.25
C PRO A 7 8.96 -17.28 26.15
N TYR A 8 7.83 -16.58 26.30
CA TYR A 8 7.34 -15.63 25.29
C TYR A 8 8.39 -14.57 24.94
N GLY A 9 9.04 -13.96 25.95
CA GLY A 9 10.05 -12.93 25.73
C GLY A 9 11.28 -13.42 24.97
N GLN A 10 11.62 -14.71 25.06
CA GLN A 10 12.70 -15.29 24.25
C GLN A 10 12.26 -15.41 22.79
N VAL A 11 11.06 -15.95 22.55
CA VAL A 11 10.51 -16.09 21.19
C VAL A 11 10.33 -14.73 20.51
N ASP A 12 9.81 -13.74 21.22
CA ASP A 12 9.62 -12.38 20.72
C ASP A 12 10.95 -11.71 20.31
N ARG A 13 12.01 -11.88 21.12
CA ARG A 13 13.35 -11.40 20.78
C ARG A 13 13.86 -12.02 19.47
N LEU A 14 13.71 -13.33 19.31
CA LEU A 14 14.11 -14.03 18.08
C LEU A 14 13.27 -13.57 16.87
N CYS A 15 11.96 -13.39 17.03
CA CYS A 15 11.09 -12.92 15.95
C CYS A 15 11.45 -11.50 15.48
N LYS A 16 11.89 -10.61 16.38
CA LYS A 16 12.33 -9.25 16.03
C LYS A 16 13.62 -9.18 15.23
N LEU A 17 14.41 -10.26 15.22
CA LEU A 17 15.60 -10.38 14.38
C LEU A 17 15.27 -10.78 12.94
N VAL A 18 14.04 -11.23 12.67
CA VAL A 18 13.59 -11.53 11.30
C VAL A 18 13.12 -10.21 10.65
N PRO A 19 13.77 -9.73 9.59
CA PRO A 19 13.37 -8.52 8.87
C PRO A 19 11.92 -8.59 8.39
N LEU A 20 11.14 -7.56 8.74
CA LEU A 20 9.78 -7.39 8.24
C LEU A 20 9.80 -6.37 7.09
N ASN A 21 9.95 -6.85 5.87
CA ASN A 21 9.74 -6.05 4.67
C ASN A 21 8.47 -6.51 3.94
N PRO A 22 7.33 -5.81 4.07
CA PRO A 22 6.08 -6.20 3.42
C PRO A 22 6.16 -6.24 1.89
N ALA A 23 7.04 -5.43 1.29
CA ALA A 23 7.19 -5.37 -0.17
C ALA A 23 8.03 -6.53 -0.72
N ASN A 24 8.95 -7.05 0.08
CA ASN A 24 9.76 -8.21 -0.26
C ASN A 24 9.98 -9.07 0.99
N PRO A 25 8.99 -9.89 1.37
CA PRO A 25 9.11 -10.74 2.54
C PRO A 25 10.21 -11.78 2.29
N ILE A 26 11.16 -11.86 3.21
CA ILE A 26 12.23 -12.86 3.14
C ILE A 26 11.79 -14.13 3.84
N THR A 27 12.25 -15.26 3.33
CA THR A 27 12.03 -16.57 3.96
C THR A 27 12.88 -16.72 5.22
N LEU A 28 12.48 -17.60 6.13
CA LEU A 28 13.25 -17.87 7.35
C LEU A 28 14.69 -18.33 7.08
N PRO A 29 14.99 -19.19 6.09
CA PRO A 29 16.37 -19.51 5.70
C PRO A 29 17.19 -18.28 5.29
N GLN A 30 16.58 -17.36 4.52
CA GLN A 30 17.25 -16.11 4.11
C GLN A 30 17.48 -15.19 5.30
N ALA A 31 16.53 -15.09 6.23
CA ALA A 31 16.67 -14.31 7.45
C ALA A 31 17.82 -14.83 8.34
N ILE A 32 17.91 -16.15 8.51
CA ILE A 32 19.00 -16.79 9.26
C ILE A 32 20.35 -16.52 8.58
N ALA A 33 20.41 -16.59 7.24
CA ALA A 33 21.65 -16.31 6.51
C ALA A 33 22.10 -14.84 6.61
N ALA A 34 21.16 -13.91 6.69
CA ALA A 34 21.44 -12.47 6.67
C ALA A 34 21.71 -11.86 8.06
N GLU A 35 21.23 -12.46 9.15
CA GLU A 35 21.33 -11.90 10.50
C GLU A 35 22.25 -12.77 11.40
N PRO A 36 23.50 -12.33 11.68
CA PRO A 36 24.45 -13.07 12.50
C PRO A 36 23.91 -13.43 13.89
N ARG A 37 23.10 -12.56 14.52
CA ARG A 37 22.55 -12.82 15.86
C ARG A 37 21.57 -13.99 15.87
N LEU A 38 20.90 -14.29 14.76
CA LEU A 38 20.07 -15.49 14.63
C LEU A 38 20.92 -16.76 14.50
N GLN A 39 22.09 -16.65 13.87
CA GLN A 39 23.05 -17.76 13.74
C GLN A 39 23.68 -18.06 15.09
N GLU A 40 24.15 -17.03 15.80
CA GLU A 40 24.68 -17.14 17.17
C GLU A 40 23.64 -17.79 18.10
N ALA A 41 22.40 -17.28 18.13
CA ALA A 41 21.35 -17.86 18.96
C ALA A 41 21.02 -19.31 18.60
N ARG A 42 21.10 -19.68 17.31
CA ARG A 42 20.94 -21.06 16.84
C ARG A 42 22.06 -21.96 17.36
N ASP A 43 23.30 -21.47 17.31
CA ASP A 43 24.50 -22.25 17.59
C ASP A 43 24.74 -22.37 19.12
N ASP A 44 24.37 -21.34 19.89
CA ASP A 44 24.51 -21.30 21.35
C ASP A 44 23.42 -22.08 22.10
N GLU A 45 22.18 -22.07 21.59
CA GLU A 45 21.02 -22.64 22.28
C GLU A 45 20.37 -23.79 21.49
N PRO A 46 20.50 -25.06 21.93
CA PRO A 46 19.93 -26.21 21.23
C PRO A 46 18.41 -26.14 21.01
N ILE A 47 17.68 -25.50 21.93
CA ILE A 47 16.24 -25.31 21.81
C ILE A 47 15.88 -24.29 20.71
N VAL A 48 16.73 -23.30 20.47
CA VAL A 48 16.58 -22.32 19.38
C VAL A 48 16.91 -22.99 18.04
N ALA A 49 17.96 -23.82 17.96
CA ALA A 49 18.22 -24.64 16.78
C ALA A 49 17.00 -25.48 16.37
N LYS A 50 16.41 -26.18 17.33
CA LYS A 50 15.20 -26.98 17.11
C LYS A 50 14.00 -26.12 16.70
N LEU A 51 13.85 -24.93 17.28
CA LEU A 51 12.81 -23.97 16.89
C LEU A 51 12.95 -23.57 15.42
N LEU A 52 14.16 -23.20 14.99
CA LEU A 52 14.43 -22.72 13.63
C LEU A 52 14.32 -23.84 12.59
N ASP A 53 14.78 -25.06 12.87
CA ASP A 53 14.60 -26.21 11.97
C ASP A 53 13.11 -26.51 11.75
N ILE A 54 12.32 -26.60 12.83
CA ILE A 54 10.87 -26.81 12.72
C ILE A 54 10.20 -25.64 12.00
N GLY A 55 10.60 -24.40 12.30
CA GLY A 55 10.07 -23.20 11.67
C GLY A 55 10.24 -23.21 10.16
N GLN A 56 11.43 -23.58 9.67
CA GLN A 56 11.73 -23.66 8.23
C GLN A 56 10.88 -24.72 7.52
N ARG A 57 10.57 -25.84 8.17
CA ARG A 57 9.72 -26.89 7.59
C ARG A 57 8.23 -26.54 7.59
N LEU A 58 7.79 -25.68 8.50
CA LEU A 58 6.40 -25.24 8.61
C LEU A 58 6.12 -23.94 7.84
N GLU A 59 7.15 -23.25 7.38
CA GLU A 59 7.02 -22.03 6.58
C GLU A 59 6.29 -22.32 5.26
N GLY A 60 5.36 -21.44 4.88
CA GLY A 60 4.54 -21.58 3.67
C GLY A 60 3.32 -22.50 3.80
N LEU A 61 3.14 -23.21 4.92
CA LEU A 61 1.95 -24.03 5.13
C LEU A 61 0.72 -23.18 5.46
N TYR A 62 -0.43 -23.58 4.90
CA TYR A 62 -1.72 -22.95 5.22
C TYR A 62 -2.18 -23.37 6.61
N ARG A 63 -2.60 -22.39 7.41
CA ARG A 63 -3.04 -22.62 8.79
C ARG A 63 -4.56 -22.77 8.91
N HIS A 64 -5.32 -21.86 8.28
CA HIS A 64 -6.78 -21.82 8.33
C HIS A 64 -7.32 -21.23 7.02
N ALA A 65 -8.55 -21.62 6.64
CA ALA A 65 -9.32 -20.89 5.65
C ALA A 65 -9.87 -19.60 6.28
N SER A 66 -9.80 -18.48 5.56
CA SER A 66 -10.36 -17.19 5.99
C SER A 66 -11.04 -16.52 4.80
N THR A 67 -12.13 -15.82 5.06
CA THR A 67 -12.81 -15.03 4.03
C THR A 67 -11.98 -13.79 3.69
N HIS A 68 -11.82 -13.49 2.40
CA HIS A 68 -11.19 -12.24 1.96
C HIS A 68 -12.09 -11.07 2.34
N ALA A 69 -11.60 -10.15 3.18
CA ALA A 69 -12.43 -9.10 3.79
C ALA A 69 -13.14 -8.18 2.77
N ALA A 70 -12.62 -8.09 1.54
CA ALA A 70 -13.21 -7.28 0.48
C ALA A 70 -13.80 -8.11 -0.68
N GLY A 71 -13.51 -9.41 -0.76
CA GLY A 71 -13.73 -10.18 -2.00
C GLY A 71 -15.12 -10.79 -2.05
N VAL A 72 -15.96 -10.31 -2.96
CA VAL A 72 -17.26 -10.90 -3.28
C VAL A 72 -17.20 -11.46 -4.69
N VAL A 73 -17.74 -12.66 -4.87
CA VAL A 73 -17.84 -13.31 -6.19
C VAL A 73 -19.29 -13.41 -6.61
N ILE A 74 -19.56 -13.17 -7.89
CA ILE A 74 -20.87 -13.24 -8.51
C ILE A 74 -20.77 -14.19 -9.71
N ALA A 75 -21.75 -15.09 -9.82
CA ALA A 75 -21.88 -16.04 -10.91
C ALA A 75 -23.19 -15.81 -11.68
N ASP A 76 -23.24 -16.29 -12.91
CA ASP A 76 -24.44 -16.29 -13.78
C ASP A 76 -25.45 -17.40 -13.42
N ARG A 77 -25.04 -18.35 -12.57
CA ARG A 77 -25.79 -19.53 -12.13
C ARG A 77 -25.44 -19.89 -10.68
N PRO A 78 -26.11 -20.87 -10.04
CA PRO A 78 -25.83 -21.23 -8.65
C PRO A 78 -24.35 -21.59 -8.40
N LEU A 79 -23.74 -20.97 -7.37
CA LEU A 79 -22.30 -21.12 -7.09
C LEU A 79 -21.87 -22.57 -6.88
N ILE A 80 -22.74 -23.41 -6.29
CA ILE A 80 -22.46 -24.83 -6.02
C ILE A 80 -22.26 -25.66 -7.29
N GLU A 81 -22.72 -25.19 -8.45
CA GLU A 81 -22.51 -25.84 -9.75
C GLU A 81 -21.12 -25.51 -10.33
N LEU A 82 -20.49 -24.43 -9.85
CA LEU A 82 -19.22 -23.93 -10.37
C LEU A 82 -18.05 -24.19 -9.42
N VAL A 83 -18.26 -23.96 -8.11
CA VAL A 83 -17.21 -23.99 -7.09
C VAL A 83 -17.68 -24.61 -5.77
N PRO A 84 -16.82 -25.34 -5.05
CA PRO A 84 -17.10 -25.77 -3.70
C PRO A 84 -17.18 -24.58 -2.74
N LEU A 85 -18.15 -24.63 -1.83
CA LEU A 85 -18.37 -23.59 -0.83
C LEU A 85 -17.89 -24.02 0.56
N TYR A 86 -17.52 -23.04 1.36
CA TYR A 86 -17.16 -23.14 2.77
C TYR A 86 -18.01 -22.15 3.56
N ARG A 87 -18.50 -22.57 4.73
CA ARG A 87 -19.26 -21.69 5.63
C ARG A 87 -18.54 -21.58 6.95
N ASP A 88 -17.98 -20.40 7.23
CA ASP A 88 -17.50 -20.06 8.56
C ASP A 88 -18.70 -19.87 9.50
N ALA A 89 -18.63 -20.44 10.71
CA ALA A 89 -19.68 -20.32 11.72
C ALA A 89 -19.96 -18.87 12.14
N ARG A 90 -18.99 -17.97 11.96
CA ARG A 90 -19.11 -16.54 12.29
C ARG A 90 -19.52 -15.68 11.10
N ALA A 91 -19.50 -16.22 9.88
CA ALA A 91 -19.82 -15.47 8.67
C ALA A 91 -21.31 -15.62 8.30
N GLN A 92 -21.92 -14.51 7.86
CA GLN A 92 -23.29 -14.54 7.35
C GLN A 92 -23.38 -15.19 5.96
N LEU A 93 -22.37 -14.95 5.10
CA LEU A 93 -22.31 -15.46 3.74
C LEU A 93 -21.30 -16.61 3.63
N PRO A 94 -21.56 -17.63 2.79
CA PRO A 94 -20.58 -18.64 2.46
C PRO A 94 -19.45 -18.04 1.62
N ALA A 95 -18.24 -18.60 1.73
CA ALA A 95 -17.10 -18.29 0.89
C ALA A 95 -16.87 -19.43 -0.11
N THR A 96 -16.24 -19.14 -1.24
CA THR A 96 -15.69 -20.20 -2.10
C THR A 96 -14.44 -20.81 -1.45
N GLN A 97 -14.20 -22.12 -1.65
CA GLN A 97 -12.95 -22.75 -1.22
C GLN A 97 -11.78 -22.43 -2.16
N PHE A 98 -12.06 -21.89 -3.35
CA PHE A 98 -11.02 -21.44 -4.27
C PHE A 98 -10.41 -20.13 -3.78
N SER A 99 -9.08 -20.05 -3.82
CA SER A 99 -8.39 -18.79 -3.57
C SER A 99 -8.65 -17.79 -4.70
N MET A 100 -8.33 -16.51 -4.47
CA MET A 100 -8.57 -15.42 -5.42
C MET A 100 -8.15 -15.76 -6.86
N LYS A 101 -6.96 -16.35 -7.03
CA LYS A 101 -6.44 -16.72 -8.35
C LYS A 101 -7.29 -17.76 -9.08
N TRP A 102 -7.88 -18.70 -8.34
CA TRP A 102 -8.65 -19.80 -8.92
C TRP A 102 -10.13 -19.45 -9.10
N ALA A 103 -10.66 -18.53 -8.31
CA ALA A 103 -12.04 -18.06 -8.44
C ALA A 103 -12.30 -17.39 -9.80
N GLU A 104 -11.40 -16.50 -10.23
CA GLU A 104 -11.51 -15.82 -11.53
C GLU A 104 -11.35 -16.82 -12.70
N ALA A 105 -10.37 -17.74 -12.60
CA ALA A 105 -10.16 -18.79 -13.59
C ALA A 105 -11.35 -19.77 -13.70
N ALA A 106 -12.15 -19.91 -12.63
CA ALA A 106 -13.39 -20.68 -12.63
C ALA A 106 -14.59 -19.94 -13.26
N GLY A 107 -14.37 -18.75 -13.84
CA GLY A 107 -15.40 -17.97 -14.53
C GLY A 107 -16.26 -17.12 -13.60
N LEU A 108 -15.82 -16.89 -12.35
CA LEU A 108 -16.53 -16.02 -11.41
C LEU A 108 -16.13 -14.57 -11.64
N VAL A 109 -17.11 -13.67 -11.65
CA VAL A 109 -16.86 -12.22 -11.64
C VAL A 109 -16.58 -11.79 -10.21
N LYS A 110 -15.42 -11.19 -10.00
CA LYS A 110 -14.97 -10.74 -8.67
C LYS A 110 -15.17 -9.23 -8.52
N PHE A 111 -15.73 -8.83 -7.39
CA PHE A 111 -15.76 -7.46 -6.91
C PHE A 111 -14.98 -7.34 -5.61
N ASP A 112 -14.17 -6.30 -5.48
CA ASP A 112 -13.54 -5.93 -4.21
C ASP A 112 -14.28 -4.74 -3.58
N PHE A 113 -14.91 -4.99 -2.43
CA PHE A 113 -15.51 -3.98 -1.57
C PHE A 113 -14.50 -3.59 -0.49
N LEU A 114 -13.70 -2.57 -0.78
CA LEU A 114 -12.74 -2.06 0.20
C LEU A 114 -13.44 -1.16 1.22
N GLY A 115 -13.27 -1.46 2.50
CA GLY A 115 -13.72 -0.61 3.61
C GLY A 115 -12.82 0.62 3.81
N LEU A 116 -12.76 1.51 2.82
CA LEU A 116 -11.92 2.71 2.89
C LEU A 116 -12.55 3.73 3.86
N LYS A 117 -11.96 3.86 5.05
CA LYS A 117 -12.43 4.77 6.10
C LYS A 117 -12.56 6.22 5.64
N THR A 118 -11.74 6.65 4.68
CA THR A 118 -11.76 8.00 4.12
C THR A 118 -13.14 8.41 3.61
N LEU A 119 -13.84 7.52 2.90
CA LEU A 119 -15.18 7.83 2.37
C LEU A 119 -16.20 8.01 3.50
N THR A 120 -16.09 7.21 4.56
CA THR A 120 -16.93 7.37 5.76
C THR A 120 -16.66 8.70 6.46
N VAL A 121 -15.39 9.12 6.55
CA VAL A 121 -15.01 10.41 7.13
C VAL A 121 -15.57 11.57 6.31
N ILE A 122 -15.45 11.52 4.97
CA ILE A 122 -15.98 12.54 4.07
C ILE A 122 -17.51 12.65 4.21
N GLU A 123 -18.22 11.51 4.21
CA GLU A 123 -19.69 11.53 4.34
C GLU A 123 -20.13 12.07 5.70
N THR A 124 -19.45 11.66 6.79
CA THR A 124 -19.73 12.19 8.13
C THR A 124 -19.50 13.71 8.19
N ALA A 125 -18.41 14.20 7.59
CA ALA A 125 -18.13 15.63 7.50
C ALA A 125 -19.23 16.36 6.72
N ARG A 126 -19.68 15.80 5.59
CA ARG A 126 -20.77 16.33 4.75
C ARG A 126 -22.07 16.45 5.55
N GLU A 127 -22.46 15.41 6.29
CA GLU A 127 -23.65 15.42 7.14
C GLU A 127 -23.58 16.49 8.24
N LEU A 128 -22.42 16.64 8.89
CA LEU A 128 -22.23 17.64 9.95
C LEU A 128 -22.28 19.07 9.41
N ILE A 129 -21.74 19.31 8.21
CA ILE A 129 -21.79 20.61 7.54
C ILE A 129 -23.22 20.91 7.08
N ALA A 130 -23.96 19.91 6.59
CA ALA A 130 -25.36 20.05 6.20
C ALA A 130 -26.27 20.50 7.36
N ARG A 131 -25.97 20.12 8.60
CA ARG A 131 -26.68 20.61 9.80
C ARG A 131 -26.54 22.12 10.02
N LYS A 132 -25.53 22.76 9.41
CA LYS A 132 -25.34 24.22 9.40
C LYS A 132 -26.06 24.89 8.21
N GLY A 133 -26.85 24.15 7.44
CA GLY A 133 -27.55 24.64 6.25
C GLY A 133 -26.68 24.73 4.99
N ILE A 134 -25.48 24.15 5.00
CA ILE A 134 -24.53 24.19 3.87
C ILE A 134 -24.53 22.83 3.18
N GLY A 135 -25.03 22.78 1.94
CA GLY A 135 -24.95 21.58 1.10
C GLY A 135 -23.61 21.51 0.38
N ILE A 136 -22.87 20.42 0.58
CA ILE A 136 -21.62 20.14 -0.16
C ILE A 136 -21.81 18.88 -0.98
N ASP A 137 -21.44 18.96 -2.26
CA ASP A 137 -21.33 17.84 -3.17
C ASP A 137 -19.83 17.62 -3.48
N PRO A 138 -19.19 16.60 -2.86
CA PRO A 138 -17.75 16.36 -3.04
C PRO A 138 -17.31 16.20 -4.50
N ALA A 139 -18.21 15.72 -5.37
CA ALA A 139 -17.90 15.51 -6.79
C ALA A 139 -17.85 16.81 -7.62
N LYS A 140 -18.27 17.94 -7.03
CA LYS A 140 -18.34 19.26 -7.70
C LYS A 140 -17.38 20.29 -7.11
N LEU A 141 -16.50 19.88 -6.21
CA LEU A 141 -15.50 20.78 -5.63
C LEU A 141 -14.48 21.20 -6.71
N SER A 142 -14.03 22.45 -6.62
CA SER A 142 -12.94 22.94 -7.49
C SER A 142 -11.64 22.21 -7.15
N LEU A 143 -10.84 21.91 -8.18
CA LEU A 143 -9.51 21.35 -8.01
C LEU A 143 -8.42 22.42 -7.86
N ASP A 144 -8.78 23.69 -8.03
CA ASP A 144 -7.87 24.85 -8.04
C ASP A 144 -8.07 25.77 -6.81
N ASP A 145 -8.48 25.22 -5.68
CA ASP A 145 -8.74 26.00 -4.46
C ASP A 145 -7.43 26.42 -3.75
N ALA A 146 -7.13 27.72 -3.79
CA ALA A 146 -5.89 28.28 -3.22
C ALA A 146 -5.74 27.99 -1.72
N VAL A 147 -6.83 28.05 -0.94
CA VAL A 147 -6.79 27.81 0.51
C VAL A 147 -6.41 26.35 0.81
N THR A 148 -6.91 25.41 0.01
CA THR A 148 -6.53 24.00 0.06
C THR A 148 -5.04 23.81 -0.24
N PHE A 149 -4.52 24.45 -1.30
CA PHE A 149 -3.09 24.36 -1.61
C PHE A 149 -2.21 25.00 -0.53
N GLU A 150 -2.58 26.13 0.04
CA GLU A 150 -1.84 26.74 1.16
C GLU A 150 -1.71 25.78 2.36
N LEU A 151 -2.78 25.03 2.68
CA LEU A 151 -2.74 23.99 3.72
C LEU A 151 -1.72 22.88 3.37
N LEU A 152 -1.71 22.42 2.12
CA LEU A 152 -0.75 21.42 1.65
C LEU A 152 0.70 21.94 1.67
N GLN A 153 0.91 23.19 1.26
CA GLN A 153 2.21 23.86 1.25
C GLN A 153 2.82 24.01 2.65
N ARG A 154 1.99 24.21 3.68
CA ARG A 154 2.44 24.22 5.09
C ARG A 154 2.76 22.81 5.62
N GLY A 155 2.32 21.76 4.92
CA GLY A 155 2.41 20.38 5.36
C GLY A 155 1.44 20.06 6.51
N ASP A 156 0.33 20.80 6.61
CA ASP A 156 -0.70 20.66 7.65
C ASP A 156 -1.68 19.52 7.30
N THR A 157 -1.16 18.35 6.91
CA THR A 157 -1.92 17.26 6.27
C THR A 157 -2.26 16.11 7.21
N ILE A 158 -2.29 16.33 8.52
CA ILE A 158 -2.80 15.33 9.47
C ILE A 158 -4.29 15.09 9.17
N GLY A 159 -4.67 13.83 8.92
CA GLY A 159 -6.04 13.47 8.51
C GLY A 159 -6.36 13.73 7.04
N VAL A 160 -5.38 14.13 6.21
CA VAL A 160 -5.53 14.23 4.76
C VAL A 160 -5.07 12.93 4.12
N PHE A 161 -6.02 12.20 3.52
CA PHE A 161 -5.79 10.88 2.94
C PHE A 161 -4.54 10.83 2.04
N GLN A 162 -3.74 9.78 2.18
CA GLN A 162 -2.43 9.55 1.51
C GLN A 162 -1.29 10.50 1.86
N LEU A 163 -1.57 11.67 2.47
CA LEU A 163 -0.59 12.74 2.66
C LEU A 163 -0.12 12.93 4.11
N GLU A 164 -0.47 12.01 5.01
CA GLU A 164 -0.29 12.21 6.46
C GLU A 164 1.13 11.93 6.99
N GLY A 165 1.88 11.07 6.30
CA GLY A 165 3.18 10.56 6.78
C GLY A 165 4.23 11.66 6.95
N GLN A 166 5.09 11.55 7.96
CA GLN A 166 6.08 12.61 8.27
C GLN A 166 6.93 12.99 7.05
N GLY A 167 7.55 12.02 6.38
CA GLY A 167 8.38 12.33 5.21
C GLY A 167 7.56 12.85 4.01
N MET A 168 6.29 12.46 3.89
CA MET A 168 5.39 13.02 2.87
C MET A 168 5.09 14.50 3.16
N ARG A 169 4.85 14.85 4.42
CA ARG A 169 4.69 16.26 4.85
C ARG A 169 5.94 17.09 4.55
N ASP A 170 7.11 16.54 4.82
CA ASP A 170 8.38 17.21 4.54
C ASP A 170 8.57 17.41 3.03
N ALA A 171 8.19 16.42 2.22
CA ALA A 171 8.21 16.52 0.77
C ALA A 171 7.22 17.58 0.25
N LEU A 172 6.00 17.66 0.80
CA LEU A 172 5.01 18.70 0.46
C LEU A 172 5.53 20.12 0.74
N ARG A 173 6.19 20.33 1.88
CA ARG A 173 6.77 21.66 2.22
C ARG A 173 7.88 22.08 1.26
N LYS A 174 8.69 21.12 0.79
CA LYS A 174 9.71 21.36 -0.24
C LYS A 174 9.07 21.64 -1.60
N LEU A 175 8.07 20.83 -1.97
CA LEU A 175 7.40 20.88 -3.26
C LEU A 175 6.58 22.15 -3.44
N LYS A 176 5.88 22.58 -2.38
CA LYS A 176 4.87 23.64 -2.41
C LYS A 176 3.88 23.43 -3.56
N PRO A 177 2.98 22.43 -3.48
CA PRO A 177 2.02 22.17 -4.55
C PRO A 177 1.08 23.36 -4.74
N ASP A 178 0.80 23.70 -5.99
CA ASP A 178 -0.05 24.83 -6.41
C ASP A 178 -1.09 24.45 -7.47
N ARG A 179 -1.13 23.16 -7.83
CA ARG A 179 -2.09 22.56 -8.76
C ARG A 179 -2.31 21.09 -8.44
N PHE A 180 -3.38 20.50 -8.96
CA PHE A 180 -3.76 19.13 -8.64
C PHE A 180 -2.74 18.09 -9.13
N GLU A 181 -2.10 18.35 -10.28
CA GLU A 181 -1.09 17.47 -10.88
C GLU A 181 0.11 17.24 -9.95
N ASP A 182 0.46 18.21 -9.10
CA ASP A 182 1.54 18.04 -8.12
C ASP A 182 1.18 17.02 -7.03
N ILE A 183 -0.11 16.91 -6.68
CA ILE A 183 -0.59 15.90 -5.73
C ILE A 183 -0.47 14.51 -6.38
N ILE A 184 -0.83 14.40 -7.66
CA ILE A 184 -0.68 13.16 -8.43
C ILE A 184 0.80 12.76 -8.49
N ALA A 185 1.68 13.70 -8.85
CA ALA A 185 3.12 13.48 -8.97
C ALA A 185 3.74 13.07 -7.64
N ILE A 186 3.44 13.76 -6.52
CA ILE A 186 4.08 13.43 -5.25
C ILE A 186 3.64 12.07 -4.71
N VAL A 187 2.37 11.68 -4.89
CA VAL A 187 1.89 10.35 -4.50
C VAL A 187 2.54 9.25 -5.34
N ALA A 188 2.84 9.51 -6.61
CA ALA A 188 3.55 8.58 -7.48
C ALA A 188 5.04 8.46 -7.12
N LEU A 189 5.70 9.60 -6.87
CA LEU A 189 7.12 9.67 -6.51
C LEU A 189 7.43 9.12 -5.11
N TYR A 190 6.50 9.25 -4.16
CA TYR A 190 6.69 8.81 -2.77
C TYR A 190 6.52 7.29 -2.61
N ARG A 191 7.28 6.52 -3.39
CA ARG A 191 7.37 5.06 -3.37
C ARG A 191 8.83 4.61 -3.41
N PRO A 192 9.18 3.44 -2.85
CA PRO A 192 10.54 2.91 -2.97
C PRO A 192 10.97 2.80 -4.43
N GLY A 193 12.11 3.40 -4.79
CA GLY A 193 12.57 3.55 -6.17
C GLY A 193 12.49 5.01 -6.66
N PRO A 194 11.31 5.53 -7.04
CA PRO A 194 11.18 6.89 -7.55
C PRO A 194 11.34 7.99 -6.49
N MET A 195 11.43 7.65 -5.19
CA MET A 195 11.65 8.63 -4.12
C MET A 195 12.91 9.48 -4.32
N ASP A 196 13.96 8.91 -4.93
CA ASP A 196 15.21 9.63 -5.19
C ASP A 196 15.01 10.77 -6.21
N ASN A 197 13.96 10.68 -7.05
CA ASN A 197 13.62 11.72 -8.03
C ASN A 197 12.82 12.89 -7.42
N ILE A 198 12.39 12.83 -6.16
CA ILE A 198 11.61 13.90 -5.53
C ILE A 198 12.39 15.21 -5.51
N ASP A 199 13.67 15.19 -5.11
CA ASP A 199 14.46 16.41 -5.01
C ASP A 199 14.69 17.03 -6.40
N SER A 200 14.94 16.24 -7.45
CA SER A 200 15.02 16.74 -8.83
C SER A 200 13.70 17.31 -9.34
N TYR A 201 12.57 16.63 -9.11
CA TYR A 201 11.25 17.14 -9.46
C TYR A 201 10.98 18.51 -8.80
N VAL A 202 11.30 18.63 -7.51
CA VAL A 202 11.17 19.88 -6.75
C VAL A 202 12.11 20.96 -7.30
N ASN A 203 13.37 20.64 -7.55
CA ASN A 203 14.33 21.63 -8.03
C ASN A 203 13.95 22.15 -9.42
N ARG A 204 13.53 21.26 -10.33
CA ARG A 204 13.07 21.65 -11.67
C ARG A 204 11.79 22.48 -11.63
N LYS A 205 10.80 22.10 -10.80
CA LYS A 205 9.59 22.92 -10.56
C LYS A 205 9.94 24.35 -10.17
N HIS A 206 10.90 24.51 -9.27
CA HIS A 206 11.30 25.81 -8.73
C HIS A 206 12.39 26.51 -9.55
N GLY A 207 12.75 26.00 -10.74
CA GLY A 207 13.78 26.58 -11.60
C GLY A 207 15.20 26.56 -11.02
N ARG A 208 15.45 25.69 -10.03
CA ARG A 208 16.77 25.48 -9.39
C ARG A 208 17.62 24.43 -10.13
N GLU A 209 17.01 23.67 -11.01
CA GLU A 209 17.63 22.69 -11.90
C GLU A 209 17.03 22.86 -13.29
N GLU A 210 17.85 22.75 -14.34
CA GLU A 210 17.36 22.83 -15.72
C GLU A 210 16.55 21.58 -16.08
N ILE A 211 15.50 21.76 -16.87
CA ILE A 211 14.69 20.65 -17.37
C ILE A 211 15.43 20.02 -18.55
N GLU A 212 15.94 18.80 -18.35
CA GLU A 212 16.65 18.07 -19.38
C GLU A 212 15.70 17.76 -20.55
N THR A 213 16.11 18.17 -21.74
CA THR A 213 15.39 17.96 -22.98
C THR A 213 15.96 16.73 -23.69
N LEU A 214 15.29 15.58 -23.54
CA LEU A 214 15.75 14.31 -24.13
C LEU A 214 15.56 14.29 -25.65
N HIS A 215 14.38 14.71 -26.14
CA HIS A 215 14.04 14.75 -27.56
C HIS A 215 12.79 15.61 -27.78
N PRO A 216 12.65 16.35 -28.91
CA PRO A 216 11.49 17.22 -29.18
C PRO A 216 10.12 16.52 -29.15
N MET A 217 10.07 15.22 -29.44
CA MET A 217 8.83 14.43 -29.36
C MET A 217 8.48 14.00 -27.92
N ILE A 218 9.47 14.00 -27.02
CA ILE A 218 9.32 13.58 -25.62
C ILE A 218 8.97 14.77 -24.73
N GLU A 219 9.45 15.98 -25.05
CA GLU A 219 9.18 17.20 -24.29
C GLU A 219 7.69 17.42 -23.97
N PRO A 220 6.74 17.27 -24.92
CA PRO A 220 5.33 17.49 -24.62
C PRO A 220 4.77 16.49 -23.61
N ILE A 221 5.30 15.25 -23.59
CA ILE A 221 4.88 14.16 -22.71
C ILE A 221 5.34 14.40 -21.27
N LEU A 222 6.54 14.96 -21.10
CA LEU A 222 7.17 15.17 -19.78
C LEU A 222 7.02 16.60 -19.26
N LYS A 223 6.35 17.48 -20.00
CA LYS A 223 6.16 18.88 -19.62
C LYS A 223 5.49 19.02 -18.26
N GLU A 224 4.45 18.22 -18.01
CA GLU A 224 3.69 18.28 -16.76
C GLU A 224 4.48 17.76 -15.56
N THR A 225 5.50 16.92 -15.80
CA THR A 225 6.36 16.31 -14.77
C THR A 225 7.77 16.88 -14.74
N TYR A 226 7.98 18.06 -15.34
CA TYR A 226 9.27 18.76 -15.38
C TYR A 226 10.43 17.88 -15.91
N GLY A 227 10.17 17.09 -16.95
CA GLY A 227 11.19 16.23 -17.56
C GLY A 227 11.51 14.95 -16.77
N VAL A 228 10.81 14.68 -15.66
CA VAL A 228 10.96 13.43 -14.89
C VAL A 228 9.91 12.43 -15.39
N ILE A 229 10.32 11.20 -15.71
CA ILE A 229 9.38 10.12 -16.06
C ILE A 229 8.80 9.55 -14.76
N ILE A 230 7.51 9.80 -14.52
CA ILE A 230 6.82 9.42 -13.28
C ILE A 230 5.74 8.38 -13.54
N TYR A 231 5.02 8.50 -14.66
CA TYR A 231 3.83 7.70 -14.94
C TYR A 231 4.11 6.56 -15.94
N GLN A 232 3.37 5.46 -15.82
CA GLN A 232 3.48 4.35 -16.77
C GLN A 232 2.98 4.78 -18.16
N GLU A 233 1.97 5.63 -18.20
CA GLU A 233 1.40 6.23 -19.40
C GLU A 233 2.45 7.05 -20.16
N GLN A 234 3.34 7.76 -19.47
CA GLN A 234 4.44 8.49 -20.10
C GLN A 234 5.42 7.53 -20.77
N VAL A 235 5.75 6.40 -20.11
CA VAL A 235 6.61 5.36 -20.71
C VAL A 235 5.96 4.79 -21.96
N MET A 236 4.65 4.53 -21.94
CA MET A 236 3.90 4.03 -23.10
C MET A 236 3.83 5.03 -24.26
N GLN A 237 3.77 6.33 -23.98
CA GLN A 237 3.75 7.38 -25.01
C GLN A 237 5.12 7.62 -25.65
N ILE A 238 6.21 7.31 -24.94
CA ILE A 238 7.58 7.45 -25.42
C ILE A 238 8.00 6.25 -26.29
N ALA A 239 7.54 5.05 -25.95
CA ALA A 239 7.86 3.78 -26.63
C ALA A 239 7.26 3.69 -28.03
#